data_AF-A0A1V5ZNW7-F1
#
_entry.id   AF-A0A1V5ZNW7-F1
#
_cell.length_a   1.000
_cell.length_b   1.000
_cell.length_c   1.000
_cell.angle_alpha   90.00
_cell.angle_beta   90.00
_cell.angle_gamma   90.00
#
_symmetry.space_group_name_H-M   'P 1'
#
loop_
_entity.id
_entity.type
_entity.pdbx_description
1 polymer ?
#
loop_
_entity_poly.entity_id
_entity_poly.type
_entity_poly.pdbx_seq_one_letter_code
_entity_poly.pdbx_strand_id
1 'polypeptide(L)'
;MADKVHVNVGTIGHVDHGKTTLTAAITAVSAAKGFAKAQNYAEIDNAPEEKARGITINTRHVEYETETRHYAHIDCPGHADYVKNMIVGAAQMD
;
A
#
# COMPACT_ATOMS: atom_id res chain seq x y z
N MET A 1 12.79 22.07 -0.57
CA MET A 1 11.59 21.41 -1.13
C MET A 1 10.44 21.90 -0.29
N ALA A 2 9.37 22.44 -0.89
CA ALA A 2 8.22 22.86 -0.09
C ALA A 2 7.66 21.64 0.65
N ASP A 3 7.47 21.75 1.96
CA ASP A 3 6.87 20.71 2.79
C ASP A 3 5.43 20.49 2.33
N LYS A 4 5.22 19.50 1.45
CA LYS A 4 3.89 19.07 1.04
C LYS A 4 3.18 18.50 2.27
N VAL A 5 1.89 18.78 2.40
CA VAL A 5 1.08 18.20 3.48
C VAL A 5 1.16 16.68 3.37
N HIS A 6 1.59 16.05 4.46
CA HIS A 6 1.65 14.60 4.57
C HIS A 6 0.28 14.05 4.94
N VAL A 7 -0.15 13.00 4.26
CA VAL A 7 -1.43 12.31 4.54
C VAL A 7 -1.20 10.80 4.50
N ASN A 8 -1.61 10.12 5.55
CA ASN A 8 -1.64 8.66 5.62
C ASN A 8 -2.93 8.15 4.97
N VAL A 9 -2.79 7.33 3.94
CA VAL A 9 -3.91 6.69 3.23
C VAL A 9 -3.69 5.19 3.20
N GLY A 10 -4.67 4.42 2.75
CA GLY A 10 -4.44 2.99 2.56
C GLY A 10 -5.56 2.25 1.85
N THR A 11 -5.27 1.00 1.51
CA THR A 11 -6.17 0.07 0.84
C THR A 11 -6.71 -0.95 1.84
N ILE A 12 -8.03 -0.94 2.02
CA ILE A 12 -8.77 -1.93 2.81
C ILE A 12 -9.84 -2.60 1.95
N GLY A 13 -10.27 -3.81 2.31
CA GLY A 13 -11.27 -4.57 1.57
C GLY A 13 -11.04 -6.08 1.61
N HIS A 14 -12.01 -6.83 1.08
CA HIS A 14 -12.00 -8.30 1.08
C HIS A 14 -10.80 -8.90 0.35
N VAL A 15 -10.48 -10.17 0.63
CA VAL A 15 -9.43 -10.92 -0.08
C VAL A 15 -9.68 -10.92 -1.60
N ASP A 16 -8.61 -10.89 -2.38
CA ASP A 16 -8.62 -10.88 -3.86
C ASP A 16 -9.32 -9.71 -4.57
N HIS A 17 -9.76 -8.67 -3.85
CA HIS A 17 -10.32 -7.46 -4.46
C HIS A 17 -9.27 -6.52 -5.08
N GLY A 18 -8.02 -6.96 -5.22
CA GLY A 18 -6.98 -6.22 -5.95
C GLY A 18 -6.33 -5.06 -5.18
N LYS A 19 -6.34 -5.06 -3.84
CA LYS A 19 -5.72 -4.02 -2.98
C LYS A 19 -4.25 -3.78 -3.35
N THR A 20 -3.42 -4.80 -3.26
CA THR A 20 -1.98 -4.74 -3.56
C THR A 20 -1.70 -4.39 -5.03
N THR A 21 -2.52 -4.91 -5.96
CA THR A 21 -2.43 -4.57 -7.39
C THR A 21 -2.72 -3.09 -7.63
N LEU A 22 -3.71 -2.53 -6.94
CA LEU A 22 -4.03 -1.11 -7.00
C LEU A 22 -2.88 -0.28 -6.42
N THR A 23 -2.32 -0.67 -5.28
CA THR A 23 -1.18 0.03 -4.66
C THR A 23 0.04 0.05 -5.58
N ALA A 24 0.37 -1.08 -6.23
CA ALA A 24 1.41 -1.14 -7.25
C ALA A 24 1.11 -0.17 -8.42
N ALA A 25 -0.13 -0.18 -8.93
CA ALA A 25 -0.53 0.72 -10.02
C ALA A 25 -0.42 2.20 -9.64
N ILE A 26 -0.79 2.58 -8.42
CA ILE A 26 -0.65 3.96 -7.92
C ILE A 26 0.82 4.39 -7.96
N THR A 27 1.74 3.57 -7.42
CA THR A 27 3.17 3.91 -7.44
C THR A 27 3.71 4.00 -8.86
N ALA A 28 3.27 3.13 -9.78
CA ALA A 28 3.68 3.16 -11.17
C ALA A 28 3.22 4.44 -11.88
N VAL A 29 1.97 4.85 -11.68
CA VAL A 29 1.42 6.09 -12.25
C VAL A 29 2.12 7.33 -11.66
N SER A 30 2.39 7.35 -10.36
CA SER A 30 3.14 8.45 -9.73
C SER A 30 4.60 8.49 -10.18
N ALA A 31 5.25 7.33 -10.32
CA ALA A 31 6.62 7.24 -10.82
C ALA A 31 6.76 7.71 -12.27
N ALA A 32 5.77 7.44 -13.12
CA ALA A 32 5.73 7.95 -14.49
C ALA A 32 5.72 9.50 -14.56
N LYS A 33 5.29 10.16 -13.48
CA LYS A 33 5.32 11.63 -13.33
C LYS A 33 6.54 12.14 -12.55
N GLY A 34 7.45 11.26 -12.14
CA GLY A 34 8.61 11.60 -11.31
C GLY A 34 8.31 11.80 -9.83
N PHE A 35 7.16 11.34 -9.35
CA PHE A 35 6.65 11.55 -7.99
C PHE A 35 6.73 10.33 -7.07
N ALA A 36 7.33 9.23 -7.53
CA ALA A 36 7.52 8.03 -6.72
C ALA A 36 8.60 7.12 -7.31
N LYS A 37 9.01 6.12 -6.54
CA LYS A 37 9.63 4.91 -7.08
C LYS A 37 8.53 3.90 -7.39
N ALA A 38 8.48 3.40 -8.63
CA ALA A 38 7.53 2.37 -8.98
C ALA A 38 7.80 1.11 -8.15
N GLN A 39 6.75 0.53 -7.55
CA GLN A 39 6.82 -0.73 -6.83
C GLN A 39 5.86 -1.72 -7.49
N ASN A 40 6.39 -2.89 -7.85
CA ASN A 40 5.58 -3.96 -8.42
C ASN A 40 4.91 -4.80 -7.31
N TYR A 41 3.92 -5.61 -7.70
CA TYR A 41 3.18 -6.47 -6.78
C TYR A 41 4.09 -7.32 -5.87
N ALA A 42 5.14 -7.92 -6.43
CA ALA A 42 6.06 -8.81 -5.70
C ALA A 42 7.04 -8.08 -4.78
N GLU A 43 7.19 -6.76 -4.94
CA GLU A 43 7.95 -5.88 -4.05
C GLU A 43 7.11 -5.45 -2.84
N ILE A 44 5.79 -5.35 -3.02
CA ILE A 44 4.83 -5.06 -1.94
C ILE A 44 4.58 -6.35 -1.13
N ASP A 45 4.05 -7.39 -1.76
CA ASP A 45 3.88 -8.74 -1.17
C ASP A 45 5.19 -9.54 -1.24
N ASN A 46 6.18 -9.10 -0.48
CA ASN A 46 7.54 -9.65 -0.56
C ASN A 46 7.85 -10.74 0.47
N ALA A 47 7.02 -10.96 1.49
CA ALA A 47 7.31 -11.95 2.51
C ALA A 47 7.26 -13.37 1.92
N PRO A 48 8.16 -14.29 2.33
CA PRO A 48 8.14 -15.67 1.83
C PRO A 48 6.79 -16.37 2.03
N GLU A 49 6.10 -16.08 3.13
CA GLU A 49 4.77 -16.63 3.42
C GLU A 49 3.68 -16.05 2.51
N GLU A 50 3.74 -14.75 2.19
CA GLU A 50 2.81 -14.07 1.28
C GLU A 50 2.95 -14.63 -0.14
N LYS A 51 4.19 -14.83 -0.61
CA LYS A 51 4.46 -15.46 -1.92
C LYS A 51 3.99 -16.90 -1.99
N ALA A 52 4.12 -17.65 -0.91
CA ALA A 52 3.69 -19.05 -0.86
C ALA A 52 2.16 -19.19 -0.85
N ARG A 53 1.45 -18.24 -0.23
CA ARG A 53 -0.02 -18.29 -0.06
C ARG A 53 -0.80 -17.44 -1.07
N GLY A 54 -0.14 -16.52 -1.77
CA GLY A 54 -0.77 -15.62 -2.74
C GLY A 54 -1.71 -14.59 -2.13
N ILE A 55 -1.55 -14.28 -0.83
CA ILE A 55 -2.36 -13.30 -0.10
C ILE A 55 -1.46 -12.39 0.74
N THR A 56 -1.86 -11.13 0.86
CA THR A 56 -1.24 -10.16 1.77
C THR A 56 -1.48 -10.59 3.22
N ILE A 57 -0.43 -10.62 4.03
CA ILE A 57 -0.47 -11.02 5.44
C ILE A 57 -0.10 -9.82 6.32
N ASN A 58 0.98 -9.14 5.96
CA ASN A 58 1.50 -8.00 6.69
C ASN A 58 1.01 -6.70 6.05
N THR A 59 0.89 -5.66 6.86
CA THR A 59 0.68 -4.33 6.32
C THR A 59 1.95 -3.85 5.62
N ARG A 60 1.79 -3.17 4.49
CA ARG A 60 2.92 -2.62 3.71
C ARG A 60 2.80 -1.14 3.53
N HIS A 61 3.90 -0.45 3.79
CA HIS A 61 4.01 0.99 3.67
C HIS A 61 4.69 1.31 2.34
N VAL A 62 4.06 2.20 1.58
CA VAL A 62 4.43 2.55 0.21
C VAL A 62 4.34 4.06 0.10
N GLU A 63 5.37 4.71 -0.43
CA GLU A 63 5.42 6.17 -0.51
C GLU A 63 5.24 6.66 -1.94
N TYR A 64 4.40 7.68 -2.10
CA TYR A 64 4.26 8.42 -3.35
C TYR A 64 3.76 9.82 -3.06
N GLU A 65 3.98 10.73 -4.00
CA GLU A 65 3.45 12.08 -3.90
C GLU A 65 2.63 12.47 -5.13
N THR A 66 1.94 13.59 -4.99
CA THR A 66 1.34 14.34 -6.10
C THR A 66 1.94 15.73 -6.12
N GLU A 67 1.44 16.60 -7.01
CA GLU A 67 1.83 18.01 -7.04
C GLU A 67 1.52 18.74 -5.72
N THR A 68 0.53 18.26 -4.95
CA THR A 68 -0.02 18.99 -3.79
C THR A 68 0.26 18.34 -2.44
N ARG A 69 0.45 17.02 -2.38
CA ARG A 69 0.56 16.26 -1.11
C ARG A 69 1.60 15.15 -1.19
N HIS A 70 2.11 14.76 -0.04
CA HIS A 70 2.90 13.55 0.15
C HIS A 70 2.03 12.49 0.81
N TYR A 71 2.09 11.25 0.33
CA TYR A 71 1.28 10.15 0.85
C TYR A 71 2.15 9.01 1.37
N ALA A 72 1.89 8.61 2.61
CA ALA A 72 2.26 7.28 3.09
C ALA A 72 1.03 6.37 2.92
N HIS A 73 1.16 5.37 2.05
CA HIS A 73 0.09 4.44 1.73
C HIS A 73 0.29 3.12 2.47
N ILE A 74 -0.74 2.68 3.19
CA ILE A 74 -0.75 1.45 3.97
C ILE A 74 -1.63 0.43 3.23
N ASP A 75 -1.00 -0.60 2.64
CA ASP A 75 -1.71 -1.74 2.06
C ASP A 75 -2.02 -2.76 3.15
N CYS A 76 -3.31 -3.06 3.35
CA CYS A 76 -3.78 -3.94 4.42
C CYS A 76 -4.23 -5.32 3.90
N PRO A 77 -4.07 -6.38 4.71
CA PRO A 77 -4.56 -7.71 4.36
C PRO A 77 -6.10 -7.76 4.35
N GLY A 78 -6.66 -8.61 3.47
CA GLY A 78 -8.10 -8.79 3.33
C GLY A 78 -8.66 -10.14 3.79
N HIS A 79 -7.79 -11.08 4.14
CA HIS A 79 -8.19 -12.41 4.60
C HIS A 79 -8.63 -12.36 6.08
N ALA A 80 -9.67 -13.13 6.43
CA ALA A 80 -10.28 -13.11 7.76
C ALA A 80 -9.27 -13.38 8.89
N ASP A 81 -8.35 -14.32 8.67
CA ASP A 81 -7.30 -14.69 9.65
C ASP A 81 -6.35 -13.53 9.98
N TYR A 82 -6.23 -12.53 9.11
CA TYR A 82 -5.29 -11.42 9.25
C TYR A 82 -5.99 -10.07 9.50
N VAL A 83 -7.26 -10.07 9.90
CA VAL A 83 -8.03 -8.86 10.27
C VAL A 83 -7.33 -8.05 11.36
N LYS A 84 -6.61 -8.69 12.30
CA LYS A 84 -5.84 -7.99 13.34
C LYS A 84 -4.80 -7.03 12.74
N ASN A 85 -4.10 -7.47 11.69
CA ASN A 85 -3.08 -6.66 11.03
C ASN A 85 -3.74 -5.50 10.27
N MET A 86 -4.89 -5.75 9.64
CA MET A 86 -5.68 -4.70 8.99
C MET A 86 -6.16 -3.63 10.00
N ILE A 87 -6.57 -4.01 11.21
CA ILE A 87 -6.96 -3.04 12.26
C ILE A 87 -5.79 -2.13 12.64
N VAL A 88 -4.59 -2.68 12.80
CA VAL A 88 -3.37 -1.91 13.12
C VAL A 88 -2.98 -0.98 11.96
N GLY A 89 -3.16 -1.41 10.71
CA GLY A 89 -2.93 -0.57 9.54
C GLY A 89 -3.95 0.56 9.41
N ALA A 90 -5.24 0.26 9.60
CA ALA A 90 -6.33 1.24 9.51
C ALA A 90 -6.23 2.33 10.59
N ALA A 91 -5.71 2.00 11.78
CA ALA A 91 -5.49 2.96 12.86
C ALA A 91 -4.43 4.04 12.53
N GLN A 92 -3.64 3.85 11.48
CA GLN A 92 -2.63 4.80 11.02
C GLN A 92 -3.11 5.66 9.83
N MET A 93 -4.31 5.41 9.31
CA MET A 93 -4.88 6.17 8.20
C MET A 93 -5.57 7.44 8.72
N ASP A 94 -5.41 8.55 7.99
CA ASP A 94 -6.06 9.84 8.28
C ASP A 94 -7.51 9.92 7.78
#